data_AF-A0A225VRE1-F1
#
_entry.id   AF-A0A225VRE1-F1
#
_cell.length_a   1.000
_cell.length_b   1.000
_cell.length_c   1.000
_cell.angle_alpha   90.00
_cell.angle_beta   90.00
_cell.angle_gamma   90.00
#
_symmetry.space_group_name_H-M   'P 1'
#
loop_
_entity.id
_entity.type
_entity.pdbx_description
1 polymer ?
#
loop_
_entity_poly.entity_id
_entity_poly.type
_entity_poly.pdbx_seq_one_letter_code
_entity_poly.pdbx_strand_id
1 'polypeptide(L)'
;MKYAGIFRNEQETKSWLQSWFNNKLSVKSVAAKLGMSDDVLKYVNSGALAKYQKMIQNSENGVKYARFGEKFRWVSKQKMQNLLGNWALQGKSAEFVTQQLGMSTLTSAQIKTHVNYNALKYFDDMVTHLKKIRAEP
;
A
#
# COMPACT_ATOMS: atom_id res chain seq x y z
N MET A 1 -21.80 -0.72 -11.42
CA MET A 1 -22.07 -1.30 -10.08
C MET A 1 -22.21 -0.17 -9.08
N LYS A 2 -23.41 -0.02 -8.47
CA LYS A 2 -23.65 0.89 -7.32
C LYS A 2 -23.22 0.14 -6.06
N TYR A 3 -22.17 0.60 -5.37
CA TYR A 3 -21.63 -0.03 -4.15
C TYR A 3 -22.42 0.35 -2.89
N ALA A 4 -23.74 0.55 -3.01
CA ALA A 4 -24.59 0.94 -1.91
C ALA A 4 -24.66 -0.18 -0.85
N GLY A 5 -23.92 -0.02 0.26
CA GLY A 5 -23.96 -0.91 1.43
C GLY A 5 -22.92 -2.04 1.52
N ILE A 6 -21.83 -2.02 0.74
CA ILE A 6 -21.00 -3.23 0.49
C ILE A 6 -19.87 -3.49 1.51
N PHE A 7 -19.59 -2.61 2.47
CA PHE A 7 -18.66 -2.95 3.54
C PHE A 7 -19.34 -3.80 4.61
N ARG A 8 -19.49 -5.09 4.30
CA ARG A 8 -20.17 -6.08 5.16
C ARG A 8 -19.46 -6.28 6.50
N ASN A 9 -18.16 -5.95 6.58
CA ASN A 9 -17.36 -5.95 7.80
C ASN A 9 -16.10 -5.07 7.66
N GLU A 10 -15.46 -4.76 8.79
CA GLU A 10 -14.27 -3.90 8.87
C GLU A 10 -13.08 -4.41 8.04
N GLN A 11 -12.90 -5.73 7.98
CA GLN A 11 -11.76 -6.35 7.31
C GLN A 11 -11.85 -6.14 5.79
N GLU A 12 -13.03 -6.30 5.21
CA GLU A 12 -13.28 -6.05 3.79
C GLU A 12 -13.06 -4.57 3.44
N THR A 13 -13.56 -3.65 4.27
CA THR A 13 -13.29 -2.21 4.12
C THR A 13 -11.80 -1.92 4.07
N LYS A 14 -11.04 -2.48 5.01
CA LYS A 14 -9.61 -2.27 5.09
C LYS A 14 -8.89 -2.76 3.83
N SER A 15 -9.26 -3.93 3.31
CA SER A 15 -8.70 -4.48 2.07
C SER A 15 -9.00 -3.61 0.86
N TRP A 16 -10.24 -3.10 0.72
CA TRP A 16 -10.60 -2.21 -0.37
C TRP A 16 -9.88 -0.87 -0.31
N LEU A 17 -9.83 -0.24 0.87
CA LEU A 17 -9.08 1.01 1.06
C LEU A 17 -7.59 0.83 0.75
N GLN A 18 -7.00 -0.28 1.21
CA GLN A 18 -5.59 -0.59 0.92
C GLN A 18 -5.37 -0.84 -0.58
N SER A 19 -6.27 -1.56 -1.24
CA SER A 19 -6.21 -1.78 -2.68
C SER A 19 -6.29 -0.45 -3.45
N TRP A 20 -7.26 0.41 -3.14
CA TRP A 20 -7.39 1.72 -3.79
C TRP A 20 -6.17 2.60 -3.57
N PHE A 21 -5.59 2.56 -2.36
CA PHE A 21 -4.37 3.29 -2.04
C PHE A 21 -3.16 2.76 -2.83
N ASN A 22 -3.01 1.43 -2.89
CA ASN A 22 -1.95 0.76 -3.67
C ASN A 22 -2.07 1.05 -5.18
N ASN A 23 -3.29 1.25 -5.68
CA ASN A 23 -3.59 1.65 -7.05
C ASN A 23 -3.61 3.18 -7.26
N LYS A 24 -3.23 3.97 -6.25
CA LYS A 24 -3.12 5.44 -6.31
C LYS A 24 -4.42 6.14 -6.74
N LEU A 25 -5.58 5.64 -6.32
CA LEU A 25 -6.85 6.31 -6.60
C LEU A 25 -6.92 7.66 -5.87
N SER A 26 -7.49 8.66 -6.53
CA SER A 26 -7.73 9.97 -5.91
C SER A 26 -8.83 9.89 -4.84
N VAL A 27 -8.81 10.83 -3.89
CA VAL A 27 -9.87 10.98 -2.88
C VAL A 27 -11.24 11.16 -3.54
N LYS A 28 -11.31 11.92 -4.65
CA LYS A 28 -12.54 12.12 -5.43
C LYS A 28 -13.06 10.79 -6.01
N SER A 29 -12.19 9.99 -6.61
CA SER A 29 -12.56 8.69 -7.18
C SER A 29 -13.01 7.70 -6.09
N VAL A 30 -12.37 7.71 -4.93
CA VAL A 30 -12.79 6.90 -3.78
C VAL A 30 -14.13 7.38 -3.21
N ALA A 31 -14.34 8.69 -3.05
CA ALA A 31 -15.61 9.24 -2.60
C ALA A 31 -16.77 8.84 -3.53
N ALA A 32 -16.55 8.84 -4.85
CA ALA A 32 -17.54 8.35 -5.81
C ALA A 32 -17.82 6.85 -5.63
N LYS A 33 -16.79 6.02 -5.44
CA LYS A 33 -16.93 4.57 -5.17
C LYS A 33 -17.66 4.29 -3.85
N LEU A 34 -17.48 5.15 -2.85
CA LEU A 34 -18.15 5.08 -1.55
C LEU A 34 -19.60 5.59 -1.58
N GLY A 35 -20.07 6.11 -2.72
CA GLY A 35 -21.44 6.61 -2.83
C GLY A 35 -21.67 7.90 -2.03
N MET A 36 -20.66 8.74 -1.86
CA MET A 36 -20.74 9.95 -1.00
C MET A 36 -21.74 11.03 -1.50
N SER A 37 -22.32 10.84 -2.69
CA SER A 37 -23.40 11.67 -3.25
C SER A 37 -24.80 11.24 -2.80
N ASP A 38 -24.93 10.06 -2.20
CA ASP A 38 -26.17 9.54 -1.63
C ASP A 38 -26.17 9.80 -0.12
N ASP A 39 -27.22 10.43 0.41
CA ASP A 39 -27.25 10.89 1.80
C ASP A 39 -27.15 9.75 2.83
N VAL A 40 -27.78 8.61 2.54
CA VAL A 40 -27.73 7.43 3.42
C VAL A 40 -26.32 6.85 3.41
N LEU A 41 -25.74 6.67 2.22
CA LEU A 41 -24.39 6.11 2.10
C LEU A 41 -23.31 7.05 2.63
N LYS A 42 -23.49 8.37 2.48
CA LYS A 42 -22.58 9.38 3.03
C LYS A 42 -22.44 9.25 4.53
N TYR A 43 -23.56 9.09 5.26
CA TYR A 43 -23.53 8.90 6.71
C TYR A 43 -22.73 7.64 7.08
N VAL A 44 -23.06 6.51 6.45
CA VAL A 44 -22.46 5.19 6.73
C VAL A 44 -20.98 5.11 6.35
N ASN A 45 -20.58 5.70 5.22
CA ASN A 45 -19.23 5.53 4.66
C ASN A 45 -18.26 6.69 4.96
N SER A 46 -18.70 7.73 5.65
CA SER A 46 -17.88 8.89 6.02
C SER A 46 -16.57 8.50 6.74
N GLY A 47 -16.64 7.54 7.67
CA GLY A 47 -15.47 7.02 8.38
C GLY A 47 -14.45 6.31 7.47
N ALA A 48 -14.92 5.59 6.44
CA ALA A 48 -14.05 4.94 5.47
C ALA A 48 -13.31 5.97 4.60
N LEU A 49 -14.00 7.03 4.16
CA LEU A 49 -13.37 8.12 3.41
C LEU A 49 -12.33 8.85 4.27
N ALA A 50 -12.64 9.16 5.53
CA ALA A 50 -11.70 9.80 6.45
C ALA A 50 -10.44 8.94 6.68
N LYS A 51 -10.62 7.62 6.82
CA LYS A 51 -9.50 6.67 6.92
C LYS A 51 -8.63 6.69 5.65
N TYR A 52 -9.26 6.72 4.47
CA TYR A 52 -8.54 6.82 3.20
C TYR A 52 -7.74 8.11 3.07
N GLN A 53 -8.36 9.26 3.37
CA GLN A 53 -7.68 10.56 3.37
C GLN A 53 -6.46 10.55 4.31
N LYS A 54 -6.60 9.96 5.49
CA LYS A 54 -5.49 9.80 6.44
C LYS A 54 -4.38 8.90 5.91
N MET A 55 -4.69 7.86 5.13
CA MET A 55 -3.67 7.03 4.46
C MET A 55 -2.86 7.84 3.45
N ILE A 56 -3.53 8.67 2.64
CA ILE A 56 -2.89 9.58 1.68
C ILE A 56 -1.99 10.58 2.44
N GLN A 57 -2.53 11.28 3.44
CA GLN A 57 -1.76 12.24 4.24
C GLN A 57 -0.54 11.60 4.91
N ASN A 58 -0.68 10.41 5.50
CA ASN A 58 0.46 9.71 6.10
C ASN A 58 1.54 9.32 5.07
N SER A 59 1.13 9.02 3.83
CA SER A 59 2.03 8.70 2.74
C SER A 59 2.78 9.94 2.23
N GLU A 60 2.07 11.06 2.10
CA GLU A 60 2.64 12.37 1.72
C GLU A 60 3.64 12.86 2.76
N ASN A 61 3.28 12.77 4.04
CA ASN A 61 4.16 13.10 5.17
C ASN A 61 5.25 12.04 5.41
N GLY A 62 5.19 10.89 4.71
CA GLY A 62 6.17 9.82 4.84
C GLY A 62 6.21 9.11 6.20
N VAL A 63 5.18 9.20 7.03
CA VAL A 63 5.17 8.72 8.43
C VAL A 63 4.66 7.28 8.62
N LYS A 64 3.98 6.70 7.62
CA LYS A 64 3.46 5.30 7.67
C LYS A 64 3.52 4.62 6.30
N TYR A 65 4.71 4.29 5.85
CA TYR A 65 4.92 3.75 4.50
C TYR A 65 4.85 2.22 4.44
N ALA A 66 5.44 1.53 5.41
CA ALA A 66 5.43 0.07 5.51
C ALA A 66 5.27 -0.37 6.98
N ARG A 67 4.86 -1.63 7.19
CA ARG A 67 4.64 -2.22 8.50
C ARG A 67 5.24 -3.63 8.57
N PHE A 68 6.37 -3.81 9.24
CA PHE A 68 7.09 -5.09 9.31
C PHE A 68 8.00 -5.20 10.54
N GLY A 69 8.68 -6.34 10.71
CA GLY A 69 9.54 -6.66 11.87
C GLY A 69 8.79 -7.18 13.09
N GLU A 70 9.53 -7.48 14.18
CA GLU A 70 9.08 -8.25 15.37
C GLU A 70 7.89 -7.69 16.16
N LYS A 71 7.35 -6.53 15.78
CA LYS A 71 6.15 -5.94 16.43
C LYS A 71 5.17 -5.34 15.43
N PHE A 72 5.35 -5.62 14.13
CA PHE A 72 4.59 -4.99 13.04
C PHE A 72 4.48 -3.48 13.26
N ARG A 73 5.60 -2.78 13.43
CA ARG A 73 5.59 -1.32 13.65
C ARG A 73 5.58 -0.59 12.31
N TRP A 74 4.97 0.60 12.29
CA TRP A 74 5.04 1.48 11.12
C TRP A 74 6.47 2.01 10.94
N VAL A 75 6.90 2.06 9.69
CA VAL A 75 8.20 2.56 9.26
C VAL A 75 7.98 3.72 8.28
N SER A 76 8.78 4.78 8.45
CA SER A 76 8.71 5.96 7.58
C SER A 76 9.18 5.64 6.16
N LYS A 77 8.76 6.46 5.20
CA LYS A 77 9.15 6.32 3.79
C LYS A 77 10.67 6.36 3.62
N GLN A 78 11.33 7.37 4.18
CA GLN A 78 12.78 7.52 4.08
C GLN A 78 13.53 6.30 4.66
N LYS A 79 13.17 5.86 5.87
CA LYS A 79 13.80 4.69 6.49
C LYS A 79 13.59 3.44 5.64
N MET A 80 12.39 3.27 5.08
CA MET A 80 12.09 2.14 4.24
C MET A 80 12.87 2.17 2.92
N GLN A 81 12.93 3.32 2.27
CA GLN A 81 13.65 3.50 1.01
C GLN A 81 15.15 3.23 1.17
N ASN A 82 15.76 3.68 2.28
CA ASN A 82 17.15 3.38 2.59
C ASN A 82 17.40 1.88 2.77
N LEU A 83 16.53 1.20 3.52
CA LEU A 83 16.64 -0.25 3.74
C LEU A 83 16.52 -1.03 2.43
N LEU A 84 15.50 -0.73 1.63
CA LEU A 84 15.27 -1.38 0.34
C LEU A 84 16.39 -1.09 -0.66
N GLY A 85 16.90 0.15 -0.68
CA GLY A 85 18.04 0.53 -1.51
C GLY A 85 19.29 -0.27 -1.15
N ASN A 86 19.59 -0.42 0.14
CA ASN A 86 20.71 -1.25 0.59
C ASN A 86 20.55 -2.71 0.19
N TRP A 87 19.35 -3.29 0.32
CA TRP A 87 19.09 -4.65 -0.15
C TRP A 87 19.25 -4.81 -1.67
N ALA A 88 18.82 -3.81 -2.43
CA ALA A 88 18.97 -3.83 -3.89
C ALA A 88 20.45 -3.76 -4.31
N LEU A 89 21.23 -2.90 -3.66
CA LEU A 89 22.68 -2.79 -3.88
C LEU A 89 23.41 -4.10 -3.55
N GLN A 90 23.02 -4.76 -2.47
CA GLN A 90 23.55 -6.08 -2.05
C GLN A 90 23.07 -7.24 -2.93
N GLY A 91 22.23 -6.99 -3.94
CA GLY A 91 21.72 -8.04 -4.84
C GLY A 91 20.77 -9.03 -4.15
N LYS A 92 20.03 -8.62 -3.12
CA LYS A 92 19.00 -9.47 -2.50
C LYS A 92 17.89 -9.80 -3.51
N SER A 93 17.24 -10.95 -3.34
CA SER A 93 16.14 -11.38 -4.20
C SER A 93 14.80 -10.74 -3.78
N ALA A 94 13.85 -10.68 -4.72
CA ALA A 94 12.48 -10.28 -4.41
C ALA A 94 11.81 -11.22 -3.39
N GLU A 95 12.17 -12.52 -3.40
CA GLU A 95 11.72 -13.50 -2.42
C GLU A 95 12.19 -13.15 -1.00
N PHE A 96 13.49 -12.84 -0.84
CA PHE A 96 14.03 -12.38 0.44
C PHE A 96 13.28 -11.15 0.96
N VAL A 97 13.07 -10.15 0.10
CA VAL A 97 12.36 -8.92 0.49
C VAL A 97 10.90 -9.21 0.86
N THR A 98 10.22 -10.07 0.10
CA THR A 98 8.84 -10.48 0.37
C THR A 98 8.72 -11.16 1.73
N GLN A 99 9.69 -12.01 2.10
CA GLN A 99 9.77 -12.62 3.42
C GLN A 99 10.00 -11.59 4.52
N GLN A 100 10.94 -10.66 4.35
CA GLN A 100 11.20 -9.60 5.35
C GLN A 100 10.00 -8.67 5.55
N LEU A 101 9.19 -8.48 4.51
CA LEU A 101 7.94 -7.72 4.56
C LEU A 101 6.76 -8.52 5.15
N GLY A 102 6.97 -9.77 5.56
CA GLY A 102 5.94 -10.63 6.14
C GLY A 102 4.86 -11.07 5.14
N MET A 103 5.22 -11.17 3.86
CA MET A 103 4.28 -11.50 2.77
C MET A 103 4.55 -12.86 2.13
N SER A 104 5.51 -13.65 2.62
CA SER A 104 5.96 -14.90 1.98
C SER A 104 4.87 -15.99 1.89
N THR A 105 3.88 -15.99 2.79
CA THR A 105 2.77 -16.96 2.78
C THR A 105 1.54 -16.46 2.03
N LEU A 106 1.58 -15.24 1.47
CA LEU A 106 0.45 -14.62 0.81
C LEU A 106 0.41 -14.98 -0.68
N THR A 107 -0.78 -15.23 -1.19
CA THR A 107 -1.01 -15.34 -2.63
C THR A 107 -0.73 -14.01 -3.33
N SER A 108 -0.48 -14.04 -4.64
CA SER A 108 -0.26 -12.81 -5.44
C SER A 108 -1.41 -11.81 -5.35
N ALA A 109 -2.66 -12.29 -5.21
CA ALA A 109 -3.83 -11.44 -5.02
C ALA A 109 -3.81 -10.75 -3.64
N GLN A 110 -3.49 -11.50 -2.57
CA GLN A 110 -3.37 -10.95 -1.22
C GLN A 110 -2.23 -9.91 -1.15
N ILE A 111 -1.08 -10.18 -1.79
CA ILE A 111 0.05 -9.25 -1.86
C ILE A 111 -0.37 -7.90 -2.44
N LYS A 112 -1.14 -7.88 -3.54
CA LYS A 112 -1.61 -6.63 -4.18
C LYS A 112 -2.48 -5.75 -3.26
N THR A 113 -3.13 -6.37 -2.28
CA THR A 113 -3.96 -5.68 -1.28
C THR A 113 -3.25 -5.48 0.06
N HIS A 114 -2.00 -5.92 0.20
CA HIS A 114 -1.25 -5.82 1.44
C HIS A 114 -0.69 -4.41 1.66
N VAL A 115 -0.51 -4.03 2.93
CA VAL A 115 0.03 -2.72 3.32
C VAL A 115 1.47 -2.50 2.85
N ASN A 116 2.24 -3.58 2.69
CA ASN A 116 3.64 -3.52 2.24
C ASN A 116 3.80 -3.66 0.72
N TYR A 117 2.71 -3.71 -0.05
CA TYR A 117 2.77 -3.87 -1.50
C TYR A 117 3.61 -2.78 -2.18
N ASN A 118 3.40 -1.52 -1.81
CA ASN A 118 4.13 -0.40 -2.38
C ASN A 118 5.62 -0.44 -2.05
N ALA A 119 6.01 -1.03 -0.91
CA ALA A 119 7.40 -1.23 -0.56
C ALA A 119 8.07 -2.29 -1.45
N LEU A 120 7.36 -3.40 -1.74
CA LEU A 120 7.85 -4.40 -2.68
C LEU A 120 8.02 -3.81 -4.09
N LYS A 121 7.02 -3.07 -4.58
CA LYS A 121 7.15 -2.36 -5.87
C LYS A 121 8.35 -1.43 -5.94
N TYR A 122 8.58 -0.66 -4.87
CA TYR A 122 9.73 0.24 -4.81
C TYR A 122 11.07 -0.51 -4.91
N PHE A 123 11.16 -1.69 -4.29
CA PHE A 123 12.33 -2.54 -4.40
C PHE A 123 12.54 -3.03 -5.84
N ASP A 124 11.50 -3.51 -6.51
CA ASP A 124 11.57 -3.97 -7.90
C ASP A 124 11.99 -2.84 -8.86
N ASP A 125 11.47 -1.63 -8.64
CA ASP A 125 11.85 -0.43 -9.38
C ASP A 125 13.35 -0.10 -9.19
N MET A 126 13.85 -0.21 -7.95
CA MET A 126 15.27 0.01 -7.64
C MET A 126 16.19 -1.01 -8.30
N VAL A 127 15.84 -2.30 -8.23
CA VAL A 127 16.62 -3.37 -8.89
C VAL A 127 16.64 -3.15 -10.39
N THR A 128 15.51 -2.76 -10.98
CA THR A 128 15.42 -2.46 -12.42
C THR A 128 16.32 -1.28 -12.80
N HIS A 129 16.32 -0.21 -12.00
CA HIS A 129 17.18 0.95 -12.25
C HIS A 129 18.67 0.62 -12.11
N LEU A 130 19.06 -0.12 -11.07
CA LEU A 130 20.46 -0.55 -10.88
C LEU A 130 20.95 -1.44 -12.02
N LYS A 131 20.10 -2.32 -12.56
CA LYS A 131 20.44 -3.13 -13.73
C LYS A 131 20.72 -2.29 -14.96
N LYS A 132 19.94 -1.23 -15.20
CA LYS A 132 20.17 -0.30 -16.32
C LYS A 132 21.52 0.40 -16.18
N ILE A 133 21.79 0.98 -15.01
CA ILE A 133 23.07 1.66 -14.73
C ILE A 133 24.26 0.72 -14.93
N ARG A 134 24.17 -0.54 -14.46
CA ARG A 134 25.26 -1.52 -14.59
C ARG A 134 25.43 -2.07 -16.01
N ALA A 135 24.44 -1.91 -16.88
CA ALA A 135 24.46 -2.34 -18.26
C ALA A 135 24.87 -1.21 -19.22
N GLU A 136 24.92 0.03 -18.75
CA GLU A 136 25.48 1.16 -19.49
C GLU A 136 27.03 1.06 -19.45
N PRO A 137 27.70 1.01 -20.62
CA PRO A 137 29.14 0.81 -20.74
C PRO A 137 29.99 2.02 -20.31
#